data_AF-A0A069P1P8-F1
#
_entry.id   AF-A0A069P1P8-F1
#
_cell.length_a   1.000
_cell.length_b   1.000
_cell.length_c   1.000
_cell.angle_alpha   90.00
_cell.angle_beta   90.00
_cell.angle_gamma   90.00
#
_symmetry.space_group_name_H-M   'P 1'
#
loop_
_entity.id
_entity.type
_entity.pdbx_description
1 polymer ?
#
loop_
_entity_poly.entity_id
_entity_poly.type
_entity_poly.pdbx_seq_one_letter_code
_entity_poly.pdbx_strand_id
1 'polypeptide(L)'
;MSHFVTAGASIVRVDSMSAYTFACAFPTSLYDTPQVPYPATTLSAGNLADPGTTALNLMRSASVSDTLGLLNDRVLFTVGARYQELHTNTFDYTGKQTRAYNDSITTPLFGLVVKPWQNMAFFANRSEALAIGDSAPNTACLEPAACFFWPRDRATPHRRAV
;
A
#
# COMPACT_ATOMS: atom_id res chain seq x y z
N MET A 1 -22.04 11.02 32.12
CA MET A 1 -21.40 10.38 30.95
C MET A 1 -20.14 11.18 30.66
N SER A 2 -19.00 10.51 30.55
CA SER A 2 -17.75 11.14 30.10
C SER A 2 -17.66 11.03 28.57
N HIS A 3 -16.99 11.98 27.93
CA HIS A 3 -16.63 11.89 26.52
C HIS A 3 -15.17 12.29 26.35
N PHE A 4 -14.47 11.62 25.44
CA PHE A 4 -13.07 11.88 25.16
C PHE A 4 -12.84 11.84 23.65
N VAL A 5 -12.51 13.02 23.09
CA VAL A 5 -12.28 13.19 21.66
C VAL A 5 -10.80 13.06 21.36
N THR A 6 -10.48 12.28 20.33
CA THR A 6 -9.12 12.11 19.80
C THR A 6 -9.12 12.42 18.30
N ALA A 7 -8.09 13.12 17.84
CA ALA A 7 -7.85 13.38 16.43
C ALA A 7 -6.38 13.14 16.08
N GLY A 8 -6.11 12.76 14.83
CA GLY A 8 -4.76 12.50 14.36
C GLY A 8 -4.64 12.65 12.84
N ALA A 9 -3.43 12.89 12.35
CA ALA A 9 -3.12 12.95 10.93
C ALA A 9 -1.73 12.37 10.65
N SER A 10 -1.52 11.84 9.45
CA SER A 10 -0.23 11.29 9.01
C SER A 10 -0.01 11.49 7.52
N ILE A 11 1.25 11.69 7.14
CA ILE A 11 1.69 11.73 5.74
C ILE A 11 2.93 10.85 5.62
N VAL A 12 2.92 9.93 4.67
CA VAL A 12 4.05 9.04 4.37
C VAL A 12 4.37 9.15 2.89
N ARG A 13 5.63 9.42 2.56
CA ARG A 13 6.14 9.44 1.19
C ARG A 13 7.25 8.42 1.06
N VAL A 14 7.13 7.51 0.10
CA VAL A 14 8.13 6.50 -0.22
C VAL A 14 8.56 6.72 -1.66
N ASP A 15 9.86 6.94 -1.85
CA ASP A 15 10.50 7.10 -3.15
C ASP A 15 11.37 5.87 -3.39
N SER A 16 11.04 5.10 -4.41
CA SER A 16 11.78 3.91 -4.81
C SER A 16 12.60 4.25 -6.03
N MET A 17 13.92 4.15 -5.89
CA MET A 17 14.90 4.40 -6.94
C MET A 17 15.54 3.08 -7.34
N SER A 18 15.75 2.86 -8.63
CA SER A 18 16.38 1.63 -9.12
C SER A 18 17.17 1.87 -10.40
N ALA A 19 18.30 1.19 -10.50
CA ALA A 19 19.08 1.04 -11.71
C ALA A 19 19.74 -0.34 -11.68
N TYR A 20 19.97 -0.93 -12.84
CA TYR A 20 20.59 -2.26 -12.92
C TYR A 20 21.52 -2.37 -14.12
N THR A 21 22.52 -3.25 -13.96
CA THR A 21 23.37 -3.77 -15.01
C THR A 21 23.47 -5.28 -14.80
N PHE A 22 23.15 -6.04 -15.83
CA PHE A 22 23.27 -7.49 -15.85
C PHE A 22 24.34 -7.91 -16.84
N ALA A 23 24.93 -9.07 -16.57
CA ALA A 23 25.78 -9.79 -17.50
C ALA A 23 25.22 -11.20 -17.70
N CYS A 24 25.73 -11.92 -18.68
CA CYS A 24 25.39 -13.33 -18.86
C CYS A 24 25.83 -14.17 -17.66
N ALA A 25 25.04 -15.20 -17.33
CA ALA A 25 25.43 -16.21 -16.37
C ALA A 25 26.61 -17.04 -16.90
N PHE A 26 27.47 -17.52 -15.99
CA PHE A 26 28.58 -18.42 -16.29
C PHE A 26 28.64 -19.54 -15.23
N PRO A 27 29.26 -20.70 -15.55
CA PRO A 27 29.35 -21.80 -14.61
C PRO A 27 30.25 -21.44 -13.41
N THR A 28 29.72 -21.58 -12.19
CA THR A 28 30.46 -21.43 -10.93
C THR A 28 29.77 -22.26 -9.85
N SER A 29 30.49 -22.69 -8.82
CA SER A 29 29.91 -23.39 -7.66
C SER A 29 30.55 -22.90 -6.36
N LEU A 30 29.98 -23.26 -5.20
CA LEU A 30 30.58 -22.89 -3.90
C LEU A 30 31.97 -23.50 -3.68
N TYR A 31 32.24 -24.66 -4.29
CA TYR A 31 33.49 -25.40 -4.15
C TYR A 31 34.49 -25.14 -5.29
N ASP A 32 34.06 -24.41 -6.33
CA ASP A 32 34.87 -24.02 -7.48
C ASP A 32 34.41 -22.64 -7.97
N THR A 33 35.16 -21.61 -7.56
CA THR A 33 34.91 -20.18 -7.83
C THR A 33 36.02 -19.62 -8.72
N PRO A 34 36.03 -19.93 -10.03
CA PRO A 34 37.04 -19.40 -10.94
C PRO A 34 36.98 -17.87 -10.96
N GLN A 35 38.14 -17.22 -10.79
CA GLN A 35 38.25 -15.78 -10.93
C GLN A 35 38.10 -15.42 -12.40
N VAL A 36 36.99 -14.78 -12.75
CA VAL A 36 36.70 -14.31 -14.11
C VAL A 36 36.90 -12.79 -14.20
N PRO A 37 37.38 -12.26 -15.35
CA PRO A 37 37.36 -10.82 -15.61
C PRO A 37 35.94 -10.26 -15.49
N TYR A 38 35.82 -8.96 -15.18
CA TYR A 38 34.51 -8.30 -15.05
C TYR A 38 33.64 -8.58 -16.30
N PRO A 39 32.49 -9.26 -16.13
CA PRO A 39 31.66 -9.65 -17.27
C PRO A 39 31.11 -8.43 -18.02
N ALA A 40 31.06 -8.52 -19.35
CA ALA A 40 30.47 -7.46 -20.17
C ALA A 40 28.97 -7.31 -19.87
N THR A 41 28.50 -6.06 -19.79
CA THR A 41 27.09 -5.75 -19.59
C THR A 41 26.26 -6.19 -20.80
N THR A 42 25.18 -6.94 -20.56
CA THR A 42 24.25 -7.40 -21.59
C THR A 42 22.90 -6.74 -21.52
N LEU A 43 22.45 -6.34 -20.33
CA LEU A 43 21.22 -5.59 -20.14
C LEU A 43 21.43 -4.55 -19.05
N SER A 44 21.05 -3.31 -19.31
CA SER A 44 21.13 -2.24 -18.32
C SER A 44 19.93 -1.31 -18.44
N ALA A 45 19.47 -0.78 -17.32
CA ALA A 45 18.52 0.31 -17.30
C ALA A 45 18.78 1.27 -16.13
N GLY A 46 18.54 2.55 -16.38
CA GLY A 46 18.84 3.62 -15.43
C GLY A 46 20.33 3.94 -15.38
N ASN A 47 20.70 4.79 -14.43
CA ASN A 47 22.08 5.18 -14.14
C ASN A 47 22.47 4.64 -12.76
N LEU A 48 23.52 3.81 -12.68
CA LEU A 48 23.96 3.24 -11.39
C LEU A 48 24.56 4.29 -10.44
N ALA A 49 25.12 5.38 -10.98
CA ALA A 49 25.66 6.46 -10.17
C ALA A 49 24.56 7.42 -9.65
N ASP A 50 23.40 7.42 -10.31
CA ASP A 50 22.24 8.25 -9.97
C ASP A 50 20.94 7.52 -10.36
N PRO A 51 20.49 6.56 -9.53
CA PRO A 51 19.31 5.77 -9.85
C PRO A 51 18.05 6.65 -9.82
N GLY A 52 17.35 6.73 -10.95
CA GLY A 52 16.10 7.47 -11.06
C GLY A 52 14.96 6.82 -10.26
N THR A 53 13.98 7.64 -9.89
CA THR A 53 12.72 7.17 -9.28
C THR A 53 11.98 6.25 -10.24
N THR A 54 11.66 5.04 -9.81
CA THR A 54 10.82 4.09 -10.55
C THR A 54 9.42 3.96 -9.95
N ALA A 55 9.26 4.25 -8.66
CA ALA A 55 7.95 4.32 -8.02
C ALA A 55 7.92 5.39 -6.92
N LEU A 56 6.84 6.16 -6.88
CA LEU A 56 6.56 7.16 -5.87
C LEU A 56 5.20 6.87 -5.24
N ASN A 57 5.20 6.56 -3.94
CA ASN A 57 4.00 6.33 -3.16
C ASN A 57 3.81 7.46 -2.14
N LEU A 58 2.64 8.09 -2.14
CA LEU A 58 2.24 9.11 -1.19
C LEU A 58 0.95 8.68 -0.51
N MET A 59 1.00 8.47 0.79
CA MET A 59 -0.13 8.10 1.64
C MET A 59 -0.44 9.25 2.58
N ARG A 60 -1.69 9.70 2.62
CA ARG A 60 -2.16 10.73 3.55
C ARG A 60 -3.32 10.18 4.33
N SER A 61 -3.42 10.51 5.61
CA SER A 61 -4.62 10.17 6.37
C SER A 61 -4.90 11.13 7.50
N ALA A 62 -6.18 11.22 7.84
CA ALA A 62 -6.70 11.96 8.98
C ALA A 62 -7.73 11.08 9.69
N SER A 63 -7.77 11.13 11.01
CA SER A 63 -8.70 10.34 11.82
C SER A 63 -9.28 11.15 12.96
N VAL A 64 -10.53 10.88 13.28
CA VAL A 64 -11.21 11.41 14.46
C VAL A 64 -12.02 10.31 15.12
N SER A 65 -12.03 10.29 16.44
CA SER A 65 -12.84 9.37 17.24
C SER A 65 -13.31 10.03 18.52
N ASP A 66 -14.49 9.65 18.98
CA ASP A 66 -15.03 10.01 20.28
C ASP A 66 -15.26 8.75 21.10
N THR A 67 -14.87 8.79 22.38
CA THR A 67 -15.05 7.69 23.33
C THR A 67 -16.00 8.13 24.44
N LEU A 68 -17.15 7.46 24.53
CA LEU A 68 -18.20 7.70 25.50
C LEU A 68 -18.08 6.73 26.67
N GLY A 69 -17.96 7.25 27.88
CA GLY A 69 -17.97 6.47 29.12
C GLY A 69 -19.37 6.42 29.75
N LEU A 70 -19.84 5.20 29.96
CA LEU A 70 -21.11 4.84 30.59
C LEU A 70 -20.85 4.07 31.90
N LEU A 71 -21.84 4.11 32.82
CA LEU A 71 -21.81 3.35 34.08
C LEU A 71 -20.55 3.61 34.91
N ASN A 72 -20.20 4.88 35.14
CA ASN A 72 -18.96 5.29 35.82
C ASN A 72 -17.71 4.68 35.13
N ASP A 73 -17.63 4.83 33.81
CA ASP A 73 -16.53 4.35 32.94
C ASP A 73 -16.29 2.82 32.98
N ARG A 74 -17.32 2.06 33.36
CA ARG A 74 -17.33 0.59 33.26
C ARG A 74 -17.61 0.11 31.85
N VAL A 75 -18.30 0.90 31.04
CA VAL A 75 -18.50 0.62 29.61
C VAL A 75 -18.02 1.82 28.83
N LEU A 76 -17.01 1.63 27.98
CA LEU A 76 -16.52 2.65 27.06
C LEU A 76 -16.85 2.25 25.64
N PHE A 77 -17.51 3.13 24.92
CA PHE A 77 -17.83 2.95 23.52
C PHE A 77 -17.11 4.01 22.69
N THR A 78 -16.31 3.56 21.74
CA THR A 78 -15.54 4.43 20.83
C THR A 78 -16.14 4.36 19.44
N VAL A 79 -16.41 5.50 18.84
CA VAL A 79 -16.82 5.63 17.45
C VAL A 79 -15.93 6.64 16.74
N GLY A 80 -15.57 6.37 15.50
CA GLY A 80 -14.79 7.31 14.72
C GLY A 80 -14.77 6.98 13.24
N ALA A 81 -13.99 7.75 12.52
CA ALA A 81 -13.69 7.52 11.12
C ALA A 81 -12.27 7.95 10.80
N ARG A 82 -11.67 7.26 9.84
CA ARG A 82 -10.37 7.62 9.24
C ARG A 82 -10.55 7.87 7.76
N TYR A 83 -10.17 9.05 7.32
CA TYR A 83 -9.97 9.35 5.91
C TYR A 83 -8.55 8.99 5.49
N GLN A 84 -8.40 8.26 4.40
CA GLN A 84 -7.11 7.87 3.85
C GLN A 84 -7.08 8.09 2.34
N GLU A 85 -6.02 8.74 1.86
CA GLU A 85 -5.70 8.95 0.44
C GLU A 85 -4.42 8.19 0.08
N LEU A 86 -4.39 7.65 -1.14
CA LEU A 86 -3.28 6.91 -1.68
C LEU A 86 -2.99 7.33 -3.12
N HIS A 87 -1.80 7.87 -3.35
CA HIS A 87 -1.28 8.21 -4.66
C HIS A 87 -0.05 7.37 -4.97
N THR A 88 -0.06 6.67 -6.11
CA THR A 88 1.07 5.86 -6.57
C THR A 88 1.38 6.22 -8.02
N ASN A 89 2.57 6.73 -8.27
CA ASN A 89 3.07 6.99 -9.61
C ASN A 89 4.24 6.06 -9.90
N THR A 90 4.25 5.40 -11.05
CA THR A 90 5.39 4.61 -11.51
C THR A 90 6.00 5.26 -12.74
N PHE A 91 7.32 5.16 -12.85
CA PHE A 91 8.10 5.73 -13.93
C PHE A 91 8.97 4.63 -14.56
N ASP A 92 9.26 4.76 -15.84
CA ASP A 92 10.31 3.96 -16.47
C ASP A 92 11.70 4.52 -16.12
N TYR A 93 12.73 3.77 -16.52
CA TYR A 93 14.13 4.17 -16.27
C TYR A 93 14.59 5.38 -17.10
N THR A 94 13.75 5.93 -17.98
CA THR A 94 13.97 7.20 -18.69
C THR A 94 13.30 8.38 -18.00
N GLY A 95 12.55 8.14 -16.92
CA GLY A 95 11.81 9.14 -16.16
C GLY A 95 10.40 9.41 -16.69
N LYS A 96 9.93 8.67 -17.70
CA LYS A 96 8.57 8.82 -18.21
C LYS A 96 7.59 8.09 -17.31
N GLN A 97 6.52 8.76 -16.90
CA GLN A 97 5.47 8.16 -16.10
C GLN A 97 4.75 7.06 -16.89
N THR A 98 4.74 5.85 -16.35
CA THR A 98 4.09 4.67 -16.95
C THR A 98 2.72 4.42 -16.36
N ARG A 99 2.51 4.75 -15.08
CA ARG A 99 1.23 4.56 -14.40
C ARG A 99 0.99 5.60 -13.32
N ALA A 100 -0.29 5.89 -13.10
CA ALA A 100 -0.79 6.70 -12.01
C ALA A 100 -1.95 5.95 -11.33
N TYR A 101 -1.97 5.97 -10.01
CA TYR A 101 -3.09 5.50 -9.19
C TYR A 101 -3.39 6.57 -8.16
N ASN A 102 -4.67 6.89 -8.00
CA ASN A 102 -5.17 7.84 -7.03
C ASN A 102 -6.50 7.29 -6.50
N ASP A 103 -6.56 7.02 -5.21
CA ASP A 103 -7.77 6.55 -4.55
C ASP A 103 -7.89 7.13 -3.14
N SER A 104 -9.13 7.27 -2.68
CA SER A 104 -9.41 7.73 -1.32
C SER A 104 -10.62 7.01 -0.73
N ILE A 105 -10.55 6.74 0.57
CA ILE A 105 -11.62 6.09 1.29
C ILE A 105 -11.75 6.67 2.70
N THR A 106 -12.98 6.68 3.20
CA THR A 106 -13.28 6.91 4.61
C THR A 106 -13.65 5.58 5.23
N THR A 107 -12.88 5.11 6.20
CA THR A 107 -13.14 3.86 6.91
C THR A 107 -13.75 4.15 8.29
N PRO A 108 -14.89 3.53 8.63
CA PRO A 108 -15.45 3.66 9.96
C PRO A 108 -14.64 2.84 10.96
N LEU A 109 -14.58 3.30 12.21
CA LEU A 109 -13.99 2.56 13.32
C LEU A 109 -14.97 2.52 14.50
N PHE A 110 -15.07 1.34 15.11
CA PHE A 110 -15.88 1.12 16.30
C PHE A 110 -15.07 0.33 17.34
N GLY A 111 -15.21 0.68 18.60
CA GLY A 111 -14.58 0.01 19.73
C GLY A 111 -15.54 -0.09 20.91
N LEU A 112 -15.49 -1.20 21.63
CA LEU A 112 -16.23 -1.42 22.87
C LEU A 112 -15.29 -1.99 23.91
N VAL A 113 -15.29 -1.37 25.09
CA VAL A 113 -14.56 -1.83 26.27
C VAL A 113 -15.56 -2.02 27.41
N VAL A 114 -15.59 -3.22 28.00
CA VAL A 114 -16.45 -3.54 29.14
C VAL A 114 -15.58 -3.99 30.30
N LYS A 115 -15.75 -3.34 31.46
CA LYS A 115 -15.02 -3.60 32.71
C LYS A 115 -15.98 -4.16 33.75
N PRO A 116 -16.21 -5.48 33.79
CA PRO A 116 -17.10 -6.10 34.77
C PRO A 116 -16.52 -6.03 36.20
N TRP A 117 -15.21 -6.16 36.35
CA TRP A 117 -14.47 -6.05 37.61
C TRP A 117 -13.31 -5.05 37.48
N GLN A 118 -12.76 -4.59 38.61
CA GLN A 118 -11.70 -3.55 38.62
C GLN A 118 -10.40 -3.99 37.92
N ASN A 119 -10.16 -5.29 37.84
CA ASN A 119 -8.95 -5.92 37.31
C ASN A 119 -9.17 -6.66 35.99
N MET A 120 -10.37 -6.58 35.39
CA MET A 120 -10.69 -7.27 34.14
C MET A 120 -11.40 -6.34 33.17
N ALA A 121 -10.93 -6.34 31.92
CA ALA A 121 -11.54 -5.59 30.84
C ALA A 121 -11.62 -6.47 29.59
N PHE A 122 -12.78 -6.44 28.93
CA PHE A 122 -13.02 -7.07 27.64
C PHE A 122 -13.02 -5.99 26.56
N PHE A 123 -12.41 -6.30 25.42
CA PHE A 123 -12.22 -5.37 24.31
C PHE A 123 -12.73 -6.01 23.02
N ALA A 124 -13.46 -5.23 22.22
CA ALA A 124 -13.87 -5.59 20.87
C ALA A 124 -13.71 -4.36 19.96
N ASN A 125 -13.16 -4.55 18.77
CA ASN A 125 -12.98 -3.48 17.79
C ASN A 125 -13.32 -3.95 16.37
N ARG A 126 -13.72 -2.99 15.53
CA ARG A 126 -13.90 -3.19 14.09
C ARG A 126 -13.35 -1.98 13.36
N SER A 127 -12.44 -2.23 12.42
CA SER A 127 -11.83 -1.22 11.55
C SER A 127 -11.61 -1.82 10.17
N GLU A 128 -11.90 -1.05 9.13
CA GLU A 128 -11.61 -1.42 7.73
C GLU A 128 -10.34 -0.70 7.26
N ALA A 129 -9.57 -1.35 6.39
CA ALA A 129 -8.35 -0.79 5.81
C ALA A 129 -8.44 -0.67 4.27
N LEU A 130 -7.79 0.35 3.71
CA LEU A 130 -7.63 0.49 2.26
C LEU A 130 -6.45 -0.36 1.76
N ALA A 131 -6.71 -1.21 0.78
CA ALA A 131 -5.67 -1.91 0.03
C ALA A 131 -5.72 -1.49 -1.46
N ILE A 132 -4.56 -1.38 -2.10
CA ILE A 132 -4.47 -1.16 -3.55
C ILE A 132 -5.11 -2.35 -4.25
N GLY A 133 -6.10 -2.10 -5.11
CA GLY A 133 -6.70 -3.13 -5.96
C GLY A 133 -5.68 -3.71 -6.93
N ASP A 134 -5.77 -5.01 -7.18
CA ASP A 134 -4.82 -5.69 -8.04
C ASP A 134 -4.86 -5.14 -9.47
N SER A 135 -3.70 -5.13 -10.10
CA SER A 135 -3.52 -4.54 -11.43
C SER A 135 -3.58 -5.65 -12.46
N ALA A 136 -4.40 -5.49 -13.51
CA ALA A 136 -4.51 -6.50 -14.56
C ALA A 136 -3.10 -6.87 -15.08
N PRO A 137 -2.71 -8.15 -15.02
CA PRO A 137 -1.39 -8.58 -15.47
C PRO A 137 -1.18 -8.26 -16.95
N ASN A 138 0.02 -7.78 -17.28
CA ASN A 138 0.45 -7.48 -18.65
C ASN A 138 0.43 -8.75 -19.55
N THR A 139 0.35 -9.93 -18.95
CA THR A 139 0.33 -11.24 -19.60
C THR A 139 -1.07 -11.70 -20.03
N ALA A 140 -2.13 -10.95 -19.73
CA ALA A 140 -3.50 -11.29 -20.15
C ALA A 140 -3.72 -11.26 -21.68
N CYS A 141 -2.74 -10.80 -22.46
CA CYS A 141 -2.85 -10.64 -23.91
C CYS A 141 -2.11 -11.72 -24.73
N LEU A 142 -1.70 -12.84 -24.13
CA LEU A 142 -0.96 -13.90 -24.82
C LEU A 142 -1.84 -14.92 -25.56
N GLU A 143 -3.17 -14.77 -25.54
CA GLU A 143 -4.07 -15.63 -26.29
C GLU A 143 -4.76 -14.85 -27.43
N PRO A 144 -4.58 -15.23 -28.72
CA PRO A 144 -5.09 -14.48 -29.87
C PRO A 144 -6.63 -14.37 -29.97
N ALA A 145 -7.39 -14.90 -29.01
CA ALA A 145 -8.85 -14.98 -29.05
C ALA A 145 -9.58 -14.19 -27.95
N ALA A 146 -8.88 -13.52 -27.02
CA ALA A 146 -9.52 -12.86 -25.87
C ALA A 146 -9.50 -11.32 -25.89
N CYS A 147 -9.11 -10.67 -27.00
CA CYS A 147 -9.40 -9.25 -27.20
C CYS A 147 -10.87 -9.05 -27.60
N PHE A 148 -11.81 -9.51 -26.78
CA PHE A 148 -13.12 -8.89 -26.72
C PHE A 148 -13.01 -7.72 -25.75
N PHE A 149 -12.70 -6.53 -26.29
CA PHE A 149 -12.82 -5.27 -25.56
C PHE A 149 -14.30 -5.08 -25.23
N TRP A 150 -14.75 -5.63 -24.10
CA TRP A 150 -16.06 -5.31 -23.56
C TRP A 150 -16.04 -3.83 -23.17
N PRO A 151 -16.86 -2.97 -23.80
CA PRO A 151 -16.93 -1.57 -23.42
C PRO A 151 -17.59 -1.51 -22.05
N ARG A 152 -16.79 -1.44 -20.98
CA ARG A 152 -17.29 -1.06 -19.67
C ARG A 152 -17.31 0.46 -19.61
N ASP A 153 -18.51 0.99 -19.76
CA ASP A 153 -18.83 2.34 -19.34
C ASP A 153 -18.25 2.61 -17.95
N ARG A 154 -17.66 3.80 -17.87
CA ARG A 154 -17.20 4.57 -16.70
C ARG A 154 -17.30 3.91 -15.32
N ALA A 155 -16.14 3.94 -14.65
CA ALA A 155 -16.00 4.18 -13.21
C ALA A 155 -16.73 3.21 -12.27
N THR A 156 -16.04 2.14 -11.88
CA THR A 156 -16.28 1.50 -10.59
C THR A 156 -14.94 1.17 -9.93
N PRO A 157 -14.52 1.94 -8.92
CA PRO A 157 -13.38 1.54 -8.09
C PRO A 157 -13.82 0.32 -7.28
N HIS A 158 -13.17 -0.82 -7.51
CA HIS A 158 -13.39 -2.04 -6.73
C HIS A 158 -12.79 -1.83 -5.33
N ARG A 159 -13.60 -1.23 -4.44
CA ARG A 159 -13.35 -1.23 -3.00
C ARG A 159 -13.37 -2.67 -2.48
N ARG A 160 -12.21 -3.25 -2.20
CA ARG A 160 -12.12 -4.40 -1.31
C ARG A 160 -11.77 -3.89 0.08
N ALA A 161 -12.78 -3.88 0.96
CA ALA A 161 -12.55 -3.85 2.39
C ALA A 161 -12.04 -5.23 2.81
N VAL A 162 -10.92 -5.25 3.54
CA VAL A 162 -10.40 -6.42 4.26
C VAL A 162 -10.69 -6.24 5.74
#